data_AF-A0A3Q7RK85-F1
#
_entry.id   AF-A0A3Q7RK85-F1
#
_cell.length_a   1.000
_cell.length_b   1.000
_cell.length_c   1.000
_cell.angle_alpha   90.00
_cell.angle_beta   90.00
_cell.angle_gamma   90.00
#
_symmetry.space_group_name_H-M   'P 1'
#
loop_
_entity.id
_entity.type
_entity.pdbx_description
1 polymer ?
#
loop_
_entity_poly.entity_id
_entity_poly.type
_entity_poly.pdbx_seq_one_letter_code
_entity_poly.pdbx_strand_id
1 'polypeptide(L)'
;MATGSAPMQLQLRATIRMKNGHCVPRKWIYHLTEGSTDLRTEGRPDMRTMLFSSSCPGGIMLKESGHGYQRFLLYNRSPHPHETCVEEFQSLTSCLDFKAFLRTPRNQEACELSSN
;
A
#
# COMPACT_ATOMS: atom_id res chain seq x y z
N MET A 1 17.27 32.26 6.32
CA MET A 1 16.69 31.20 7.17
C MET A 1 16.65 29.94 6.32
N ALA A 2 17.31 28.86 6.72
CA ALA A 2 17.19 27.59 6.01
C ALA A 2 15.75 27.11 6.17
N THR A 3 14.93 27.27 5.13
CA THR A 3 13.64 26.59 5.01
C THR A 3 13.97 25.10 4.97
N GLY A 4 13.89 24.43 6.12
CA GLY A 4 14.18 23.01 6.23
C GLY A 4 13.35 22.27 5.18
N SER A 5 14.02 21.70 4.18
CA SER A 5 13.36 20.92 3.13
C SER A 5 12.53 19.83 3.81
N ALA A 6 11.27 19.67 3.42
CA ALA A 6 10.47 18.54 3.87
C ALA A 6 11.27 17.25 3.65
N PRO A 7 11.32 16.33 4.62
CA PRO A 7 12.10 15.11 4.48
C PRO A 7 11.62 14.33 3.25
N MET A 8 12.50 14.11 2.29
CA MET A 8 12.20 13.38 1.05
C MET A 8 12.19 11.86 1.26
N GLN A 9 11.93 11.41 2.50
CA GLN A 9 11.93 10.00 2.88
C GLN A 9 10.75 9.71 3.83
N LEU A 10 10.08 8.58 3.58
CA LEU A 10 9.04 8.03 4.43
C LEU A 10 9.47 6.66 4.95
N GLN A 11 9.41 6.46 6.26
CA GLN A 11 9.61 5.14 6.86
C GLN A 11 8.27 4.42 6.96
N LEU A 12 8.09 3.32 6.22
CA LEU A 12 6.92 2.45 6.36
C LEU A 12 7.26 1.25 7.23
N ARG A 13 6.41 1.00 8.23
CA ARG A 13 6.50 -0.18 9.10
C ARG A 13 5.19 -0.97 8.99
N ALA A 14 5.30 -2.29 9.05
CA ALA A 14 4.14 -3.18 9.07
C ALA A 14 4.44 -4.43 9.90
N THR A 15 3.39 -5.04 10.45
CA THR A 15 3.48 -6.39 11.03
C THR A 15 2.44 -7.27 10.35
N ILE A 16 2.89 -8.27 9.61
CA ILE A 16 2.02 -9.14 8.80
C ILE A 16 1.50 -10.28 9.68
N ARG A 17 0.18 -10.39 9.82
CA ARG A 17 -0.48 -11.55 10.43
C ARG A 17 -0.55 -12.69 9.42
N MET A 18 0.19 -13.77 9.69
CA MET A 18 0.17 -14.99 8.89
C MET A 18 -1.06 -15.84 9.24
N LYS A 19 -1.50 -16.69 8.30
CA LYS A 19 -2.68 -17.57 8.51
C LYS A 19 -2.53 -18.50 9.72
N ASN A 20 -1.31 -18.95 10.00
CA ASN A 20 -0.95 -19.78 11.15
C ASN A 20 -0.80 -18.99 12.47
N GLY A 21 -1.20 -17.71 12.50
CA GLY A 21 -1.19 -16.89 13.70
C GLY A 21 0.12 -16.13 13.95
N HIS A 22 1.22 -16.43 13.27
CA HIS A 22 2.48 -15.73 13.49
C HIS A 22 2.45 -14.27 12.99
N CYS A 23 3.20 -13.41 13.69
CA CYS A 23 3.40 -12.01 13.33
C CYS A 23 4.79 -11.80 12.73
N VAL A 24 4.86 -11.23 11.53
CA VAL A 24 6.13 -10.98 10.83
C VAL A 24 6.35 -9.48 10.64
N PRO A 25 7.26 -8.84 11.39
CA PRO A 25 7.54 -7.41 11.27
C PRO A 25 8.33 -7.09 10.00
N ARG A 26 8.06 -5.93 9.41
CA ARG A 26 8.68 -5.41 8.18
C ARG A 26 8.90 -3.91 8.27
N LYS A 27 9.97 -3.44 7.62
CA LYS A 27 10.30 -2.02 7.47
C LYS A 27 10.76 -1.75 6.04
N TRP A 28 10.35 -0.61 5.50
CA TRP A 28 10.80 -0.07 4.23
C TRP A 28 11.03 1.42 4.35
N ILE A 29 11.88 1.94 3.47
CA ILE A 29 12.07 3.37 3.28
C ILE A 29 11.62 3.70 1.86
N TYR A 30 10.73 4.67 1.73
CA TYR A 30 10.31 5.23 0.46
C TYR A 30 10.94 6.59 0.27
N HIS A 31 11.49 6.85 -0.91
CA HIS A 31 11.99 8.14 -1.34
C HIS A 31 10.91 8.89 -2.11
N LEU A 32 10.75 10.17 -1.77
CA LEU A 32 9.89 11.12 -2.44
C LEU A 32 10.70 11.89 -3.47
N THR A 33 10.06 12.23 -4.59
CA THR A 33 10.63 13.12 -5.61
C THR A 33 9.79 14.37 -5.69
N GLU A 34 10.44 15.54 -5.67
CA GLU A 34 9.75 16.82 -5.76
C GLU A 34 8.87 16.90 -7.02
N GLY A 35 7.63 17.36 -6.86
CA GLY A 35 6.65 17.43 -7.95
C GLY A 35 6.02 16.09 -8.36
N SER A 36 6.31 14.98 -7.67
CA SER A 36 5.72 13.65 -7.92
C SER A 36 5.05 13.06 -6.69
N THR A 37 3.97 12.31 -6.89
CA THR A 37 3.35 11.47 -5.85
C THR A 37 3.90 10.05 -5.84
N ASP A 38 4.80 9.72 -6.77
CA ASP A 38 5.36 8.38 -6.86
C ASP A 38 6.34 8.10 -5.73
N LEU A 39 6.30 6.86 -5.26
CA LEU A 39 7.22 6.38 -4.24
C LEU A 39 8.26 5.45 -4.87
N ARG A 40 9.52 5.65 -4.50
CA ARG A 40 10.64 4.74 -4.81
C ARG A 40 11.07 4.01 -3.56
N THR A 41 11.17 2.69 -3.60
CA THR A 41 11.54 1.90 -2.41
C THR A 41 13.05 1.69 -2.36
N GLU A 42 13.67 2.00 -1.22
CA GLU A 42 15.09 1.75 -0.98
C GLU A 42 15.43 0.26 -1.19
N GLY A 43 16.56 0.00 -1.87
CA GLY A 43 17.00 -1.35 -2.22
C GLY A 43 16.20 -2.03 -3.35
N ARG A 44 15.24 -1.33 -3.99
CA ARG A 44 14.44 -1.84 -5.12
C ARG A 44 14.34 -0.81 -6.25
N PRO A 45 15.42 -0.55 -6.99
CA PRO A 45 15.46 0.52 -8.00
C PRO A 45 14.45 0.35 -9.13
N ASP A 46 14.18 -0.90 -9.54
CA ASP A 46 13.21 -1.21 -10.60
C ASP A 46 11.75 -1.07 -10.13
N MET A 47 11.52 -0.91 -8.83
CA MET A 47 10.18 -0.78 -8.27
C MET A 47 9.69 0.67 -8.34
N ARG A 48 8.45 0.85 -8.79
CA ARG A 48 7.72 2.11 -8.76
C ARG A 48 6.34 1.88 -8.14
N THR A 49 5.95 2.77 -7.24
CA THR A 49 4.62 2.77 -6.63
C THR A 49 3.93 4.09 -6.94
N MET A 50 2.86 4.03 -7.72
CA MET A 50 2.00 5.19 -8.01
C MET A 50 0.81 5.21 -7.06
N LEU A 51 0.42 6.42 -6.63
CA LEU A 51 -0.68 6.65 -5.69
C LEU A 51 -1.91 7.21 -6.42
N PHE A 52 -3.08 6.63 -6.15
CA PHE A 52 -4.36 7.06 -6.70
C PHE A 52 -5.37 7.28 -5.58
N SER A 53 -6.27 8.25 -5.79
CA SER A 53 -7.46 8.39 -4.96
C SER A 53 -8.33 7.13 -5.07
N SER A 54 -8.93 6.73 -3.96
CA SER A 54 -9.95 5.69 -3.92
C SER A 54 -11.33 6.36 -3.91
N SER A 55 -12.32 5.72 -4.51
CA SER A 55 -13.73 6.07 -4.34
C SER A 55 -14.19 5.93 -2.89
N CYS A 56 -13.47 5.14 -2.09
CA CYS A 56 -13.84 4.87 -0.71
C CYS A 56 -13.29 5.88 0.29
N PRO A 57 -14.13 6.38 1.22
CA PRO A 57 -13.68 7.22 2.31
C PRO A 57 -12.54 6.57 3.09
N GLY A 58 -11.45 7.32 3.29
CA GLY A 58 -10.24 6.84 3.97
C GLY A 58 -9.45 5.78 3.19
N GLY A 59 -9.79 5.54 1.91
CA GLY A 59 -9.11 4.60 1.03
C GLY A 59 -7.98 5.23 0.23
N ILE A 60 -6.99 4.42 -0.14
CA ILE A 60 -5.95 4.76 -1.11
C ILE A 60 -5.65 3.55 -1.98
N MET A 61 -5.46 3.77 -3.28
CA MET A 61 -5.09 2.73 -4.23
C MET A 61 -3.67 2.93 -4.71
N LEU A 62 -2.90 1.85 -4.74
CA LEU A 62 -1.53 1.82 -5.23
C LEU A 62 -1.48 1.01 -6.53
N LYS A 63 -0.69 1.46 -7.49
CA LYS A 63 -0.19 0.60 -8.59
C LYS A 63 1.30 0.39 -8.38
N GLU A 64 1.67 -0.85 -8.09
CA GLU A 64 3.08 -1.25 -8.01
C GLU A 64 3.52 -1.90 -9.32
N SER A 65 4.71 -1.54 -9.78
CA SER A 65 5.37 -2.14 -10.94
C SER A 65 6.81 -2.45 -10.59
N GLY A 66 7.32 -3.59 -11.05
CA GLY A 66 8.71 -3.99 -10.89
C GLY A 66 9.11 -5.00 -11.96
N HIS A 67 10.29 -5.60 -11.84
CA HIS A 67 10.79 -6.55 -12.82
C HIS A 67 9.88 -7.79 -12.92
N GLY A 68 9.15 -7.92 -14.03
CA GLY A 68 8.27 -9.05 -14.32
C GLY A 68 6.93 -9.05 -13.58
N TYR A 69 6.54 -7.97 -12.91
CA TYR A 69 5.22 -7.89 -12.26
C TYR A 69 4.62 -6.48 -12.25
N GLN A 70 3.28 -6.45 -12.28
CA GLN A 70 2.47 -5.27 -11.96
C GLN A 70 1.28 -5.71 -11.13
N ARG A 71 0.83 -4.86 -10.21
CA ARG A 71 -0.37 -5.13 -9.40
C ARG A 71 -1.00 -3.86 -8.86
N PHE A 72 -2.31 -3.94 -8.63
CA PHE A 72 -3.03 -2.94 -7.86
C PHE A 72 -3.21 -3.42 -6.42
N LEU A 73 -3.12 -2.48 -5.46
CA LEU A 73 -3.30 -2.73 -4.03
C LEU A 73 -4.27 -1.69 -3.47
N LEU A 74 -5.20 -2.13 -2.64
CA LEU A 74 -6.16 -1.26 -1.94
C LEU A 74 -5.84 -1.24 -0.43
N TYR A 75 -5.77 -0.05 0.14
CA TYR A 75 -5.65 0.17 1.58
C TYR A 75 -6.79 1.08 2.07
N ASN A 76 -7.18 0.93 3.33
CA ASN A 76 -8.18 1.78 3.97
C ASN A 76 -7.79 2.06 5.43
N ARG A 77 -8.22 3.20 5.97
CA ARG A 77 -8.05 3.55 7.39
C ARG A 77 -8.87 2.67 8.33
N SER A 78 -10.02 2.18 7.88
CA SER A 78 -10.80 1.15 8.57
C SER A 78 -10.27 -0.25 8.22
N PRO A 79 -10.12 -1.17 9.19
CA PRO A 79 -9.79 -2.57 8.89
C PRO A 79 -10.94 -3.28 8.14
N HIS A 80 -12.17 -2.80 8.32
CA HIS A 80 -13.38 -3.34 7.71
C HIS A 80 -14.12 -2.23 6.95
N PRO A 81 -13.61 -1.77 5.79
CA PRO A 81 -14.35 -0.88 4.91
C PRO A 81 -15.63 -1.56 4.42
N HIS A 82 -16.57 -0.73 3.96
CA HIS A 82 -17.82 -1.19 3.36
C HIS A 82 -17.57 -2.09 2.14
N GLU A 83 -18.42 -3.08 1.90
CA GLU A 83 -18.18 -4.09 0.86
C GLU A 83 -18.10 -3.48 -0.54
N THR A 84 -18.92 -2.47 -0.82
CA THR A 84 -18.91 -1.73 -2.08
C THR A 84 -17.53 -1.17 -2.44
N CYS A 85 -16.68 -0.88 -1.45
CA CYS A 85 -15.30 -0.47 -1.70
C CYS A 85 -14.44 -1.53 -2.36
N VAL A 86 -14.63 -2.77 -1.95
CA VAL A 86 -13.91 -3.91 -2.48
C VAL A 86 -14.43 -4.23 -3.87
N GLU A 87 -15.75 -4.16 -4.07
CA GLU A 87 -16.41 -4.40 -5.36
C GLU A 87 -16.02 -3.36 -6.41
N GLU A 88 -16.03 -2.07 -6.06
CA GLU A 88 -15.60 -0.98 -6.95
C GLU A 88 -14.13 -1.12 -7.35
N PHE A 89 -13.26 -1.44 -6.38
CA PHE A 89 -11.85 -1.69 -6.66
C PHE A 89 -11.65 -2.91 -7.56
N GLN A 90 -12.35 -4.02 -7.31
CA GLN A 90 -12.29 -5.22 -8.13
C GLN A 90 -12.80 -4.96 -9.56
N SER A 91 -13.91 -4.23 -9.70
CA SER A 91 -14.48 -3.84 -10.99
C SER A 91 -13.50 -2.96 -11.78
N LEU A 92 -12.98 -1.90 -11.15
CA LEU A 92 -12.00 -0.99 -11.76
C LEU A 92 -10.75 -1.72 -12.23
N THR A 93 -10.16 -2.56 -11.38
CA THR A 93 -8.92 -3.28 -11.70
C THR A 93 -9.14 -4.35 -12.78
N SER A 94 -10.29 -5.03 -12.76
CA SER A 94 -10.68 -5.97 -13.82
C SER A 94 -10.83 -5.27 -15.18
N CYS A 95 -11.44 -4.08 -15.22
CA CYS A 95 -11.53 -3.24 -16.43
C CYS A 95 -10.17 -2.80 -16.98
N LEU A 96 -9.13 -2.78 -16.14
CA LEU A 96 -7.74 -2.47 -16.52
C LEU A 96 -6.93 -3.74 -16.84
N ASP A 97 -7.60 -4.87 -17.09
CA ASP A 97 -7.04 -6.20 -17.37
C ASP A 97 -6.31 -6.88 -16.19
N PHE A 98 -6.46 -6.38 -14.96
CA PHE A 98 -5.98 -7.05 -13.74
C PHE A 98 -7.07 -7.95 -13.14
N LYS A 99 -7.30 -9.09 -13.80
CA LYS A 99 -8.42 -10.00 -13.47
C LYS A 99 -8.19 -10.88 -12.25
N ALA A 100 -6.92 -11.15 -11.90
CA ALA A 100 -6.58 -11.93 -10.71
C ALA A 100 -6.80 -11.07 -9.46
N PHE A 101 -7.64 -11.56 -8.54
CA PHE A 101 -8.07 -10.81 -7.36
C PHE A 101 -7.79 -11.59 -6.07
N LEU A 102 -7.29 -10.88 -5.05
CA LEU A 102 -7.04 -11.44 -3.72
C LEU A 102 -7.58 -10.51 -2.66
N ARG A 103 -8.45 -11.05 -1.80
CA ARG A 103 -8.97 -10.36 -0.61
C ARG A 103 -8.30 -10.92 0.65
N THR A 104 -7.74 -10.05 1.48
CA THR A 104 -7.25 -10.45 2.80
C THR A 104 -8.43 -10.83 3.70
N PRO A 105 -8.46 -12.03 4.31
CA PRO A 105 -9.60 -12.49 5.11
C PRO A 105 -9.92 -11.55 6.28
N ARG A 106 -8.88 -11.09 7.01
CA ARG A 106 -9.01 -10.26 8.21
C ARG A 106 -9.78 -10.94 9.37
N ASN A 107 -9.78 -12.27 9.39
CA ASN A 107 -10.44 -13.08 10.43
C ASN A 107 -9.62 -13.19 11.74
N GLN A 108 -8.48 -12.52 11.82
CA GLN A 108 -7.60 -12.52 12.99
C GLN A 108 -7.27 -11.08 13.34
N GLU A 109 -7.03 -10.82 14.63
CA GLU A 109 -6.63 -9.50 15.09
C GLU A 109 -5.30 -9.06 14.47
N ALA A 110 -5.18 -7.73 14.32
CA ALA A 110 -3.94 -7.12 13.90
C ALA A 110 -2.81 -7.51 14.88
N CYS A 111 -1.61 -7.70 14.32
CA CYS A 111 -0.42 -7.80 15.16
C CYS A 111 -0.08 -6.43 15.75
N GLU A 112 0.61 -6.43 16.88
CA GLU A 112 1.20 -5.19 17.40
C GLU A 112 2.15 -4.55 16.38
N LEU A 113 2.02 -3.24 16.22
CA LEU A 113 2.92 -2.42 15.44
C LEU A 113 3.66 -1.52 16.42
N SER A 114 4.96 -1.76 16.61
CA SER A 114 5.73 -0.98 17.58
C SER A 114 5.83 0.49 17.18
N SER A 115 5.65 1.39 18.13
CA SER A 115 5.76 2.85 17.98
C SER A 115 7.14 3.30 18.45
N ASN A 116 8.20 3.01 17.69
CA ASN A 116 9.50 3.66 17.88
C ASN A 116 9.72 4.68 16.77
#